data_AF-A0A923XVJ6-F1
#
_entry.id   AF-A0A923XVJ6-F1
#
_cell.length_a   1.000
_cell.length_b   1.000
_cell.length_c   1.000
_cell.angle_alpha   90.00
_cell.angle_beta   90.00
_cell.angle_gamma   90.00
#
_symmetry.space_group_name_H-M   'P 1'
#
loop_
_entity.id
_entity.type
_entity.pdbx_description
1 polymer ?
#
loop_
_entity_poly.entity_id
_entity_poly.type
_entity_poly.pdbx_seq_one_letter_code
_entity_poly.pdbx_strand_id
1 'polypeptide(L)' 'QNLSENEAKINEELLSVQGKHVDLDGYYMPDPIKADKQMRPSATLNKIIDTL' A
#
# COMPACT_ATOMS: atom_id res chain seq x y z
N GLN A 1 -13.97 1.92 14.06
CA GLN A 1 -13.25 2.93 14.86
C GLN A 1 -11.82 3.12 14.34
N ASN A 2 -10.97 2.09 14.32
CA ASN A 2 -9.58 2.20 13.83
C ASN A 2 -9.39 2.85 12.44
N LEU A 3 -10.25 2.56 11.45
CA LEU A 3 -10.12 3.17 10.11
C LEU A 3 -10.36 4.68 10.14
N SER A 4 -11.47 5.12 10.74
CA SER A 4 -11.82 6.55 10.83
C SER A 4 -10.80 7.36 11.64
N GLU A 5 -10.25 6.77 12.70
CA GLU A 5 -9.23 7.42 13.53
C GLU A 5 -7.87 7.57 12.81
N ASN A 6 -7.56 6.68 11.86
CA ASN A 6 -6.29 6.68 11.13
C ASN A 6 -6.41 7.23 9.69
N GLU A 7 -7.56 7.77 9.30
CA GLU A 7 -7.85 8.20 7.92
C GLU A 7 -6.79 9.15 7.36
N ALA A 8 -6.46 10.22 8.09
CA ALA A 8 -5.47 11.20 7.64
C ALA A 8 -4.09 10.57 7.40
N LYS A 9 -3.66 9.68 8.29
CA LYS A 9 -2.37 8.98 8.20
C LYS A 9 -2.35 7.99 7.05
N ILE A 10 -3.43 7.23 6.86
CA ILE A 10 -3.58 6.30 5.73
C ILE A 10 -3.50 7.07 4.40
N ASN A 11 -4.19 8.22 4.31
CA ASN A 11 -4.12 9.09 3.13
C ASN A 11 -2.71 9.60 2.87
N GLU A 12 -1.99 10.06 3.90
CA GLU A 12 -0.59 10.48 3.77
C GLU A 12 0.32 9.35 3.26
N GLU A 13 0.21 8.16 3.86
CA GLU A 13 0.98 6.97 3.44
C GLU A 13 0.72 6.62 1.96
N LEU A 14 -0.54 6.65 1.51
CA LEU A 14 -0.93 6.36 0.13
C LEU A 14 -0.50 7.44 -0.88
N LEU A 15 -0.52 8.71 -0.49
CA LEU A 15 -0.11 9.82 -1.36
C LEU A 15 1.41 9.90 -1.49
N SER A 16 2.16 9.57 -0.43
CA SER A 16 3.63 9.72 -0.37
C SER A 16 4.41 8.88 -1.40
N VAL A 17 3.79 7.82 -1.92
CA VAL A 17 4.40 6.91 -2.89
C VAL A 17 4.13 7.30 -4.35
N GLN A 18 3.22 8.25 -4.59
CA GLN A 18 2.82 8.65 -5.94
C GLN A 18 3.92 9.45 -6.66
N GLY A 19 3.81 9.50 -7.99
CA GLY A 19 4.74 10.26 -8.86
C GLY A 19 6.12 9.64 -9.01
N LYS A 20 6.34 8.43 -8.48
CA LYS A 20 7.61 7.70 -8.55
C LYS A 20 7.49 6.53 -9.52
N HIS A 21 8.58 6.25 -10.23
CA HIS A 21 8.68 5.02 -11.02
C HIS A 21 8.65 3.79 -10.09
N VAL A 22 7.93 2.76 -10.51
CA VAL A 22 7.81 1.49 -9.79
C VAL A 22 8.22 0.37 -10.73
N ASP A 23 9.21 -0.41 -10.29
CA ASP A 23 9.62 -1.66 -10.95
C ASP A 23 8.87 -2.84 -10.33
N LEU A 24 8.17 -3.59 -11.20
CA LEU A 24 7.43 -4.80 -10.86
C LEU A 24 8.09 -6.07 -11.41
N ASP A 25 9.25 -5.98 -12.06
CA ASP A 25 9.99 -7.11 -12.64
C ASP A 25 9.19 -7.97 -13.62
N GLY A 26 8.34 -7.31 -14.40
CA GLY A 26 7.45 -7.95 -15.34
C GLY A 26 6.29 -7.03 -15.72
N TYR A 27 5.53 -7.46 -16.73
CA TYR A 27 4.38 -6.71 -17.23
C TYR A 27 3.11 -7.57 -17.22
N TYR A 28 3.10 -8.68 -17.97
CA TYR A 28 1.97 -9.63 -17.98
C TYR A 28 1.95 -10.55 -16.76
N MET A 29 3.12 -10.82 -16.19
CA MET A 29 3.29 -11.63 -14.97
C MET A 29 4.36 -10.94 -14.11
N PRO A 30 3.99 -9.90 -13.36
CA PRO A 30 4.93 -9.21 -12.47
C PRO A 30 5.36 -10.12 -11.32
N ASP A 31 6.47 -9.79 -10.67
CA ASP A 31 6.87 -10.45 -9.44
C ASP A 31 5.80 -10.20 -8.36
N PRO A 32 5.22 -11.26 -7.77
CA PRO A 32 4.09 -11.12 -6.85
C PRO A 32 4.49 -10.42 -5.55
N ILE A 33 5.74 -10.51 -5.11
CA ILE A 33 6.22 -9.88 -3.87
C ILE A 33 6.40 -8.38 -4.09
N LYS A 34 6.99 -7.97 -5.22
CA LYS A 34 7.09 -6.57 -5.64
C LYS A 34 5.70 -5.97 -5.85
N ALA A 35 4.81 -6.67 -6.54
CA ALA A 35 3.44 -6.20 -6.76
C ALA A 35 2.69 -5.99 -5.44
N ASP A 36 2.71 -6.97 -4.53
CA ASP A 36 2.03 -6.86 -3.23
C ASP A 36 2.54 -5.66 -2.42
N LYS A 37 3.87 -5.50 -2.34
CA LYS A 37 4.48 -4.39 -1.60
C LYS A 37 4.11 -3.01 -2.17
N GLN A 38 4.02 -2.88 -3.50
CA GLN A 38 3.72 -1.61 -4.16
C GLN A 38 2.23 -1.28 -4.13
N MET A 39 1.37 -2.30 -4.19
CA MET A 39 -0.10 -2.13 -4.13
C MET A 39 -0.63 -1.97 -2.70
N ARG A 40 0.14 -2.38 -1.69
CA ARG A 40 -0.20 -2.25 -0.26
C ARG A 40 0.78 -1.35 0.51
N PRO A 41 1.00 -0.08 0.08
CA PRO A 41 2.06 0.75 0.65
C PRO A 41 1.73 1.31 2.05
N SER A 42 0.46 1.31 2.46
CA SER A 42 0.05 1.79 3.78
C SER A 42 0.14 0.68 4.83
N ALA A 43 1.18 0.75 5.66
CA ALA A 43 1.36 -0.17 6.78
C ALA A 43 0.23 -0.02 7.81
N THR A 44 -0.29 1.19 8.01
CA THR A 44 -1.39 1.44 8.95
C THR A 44 -2.67 0.77 8.47
N LEU A 45 -3.01 0.91 7.19
CA LEU A 45 -4.17 0.24 6.60
C LEU A 45 -4.02 -1.28 6.65
N ASN A 46 -2.87 -1.82 6.21
CA ASN A 46 -2.63 -3.26 6.17
C ASN A 46 -2.82 -3.88 7.56
N LYS A 47 -2.23 -3.28 8.60
CA LYS A 47 -2.34 -3.78 9.97
C LYS A 47 -3.80 -3.85 10.44
N ILE A 48 -4.63 -2.87 10.08
CA ILE A 48 -6.06 -2.88 10.48
C ILE A 48 -6.78 -4.03 9.79
N ILE A 49 -6.58 -4.21 8.48
CA ILE A 49 -7.26 -5.25 7.69
C ILE A 49 -6.80 -6.65 8.07
N ASP A 50 -5.50 -6.86 8.31
CA ASP A 50 -4.94 -8.16 8.68
C ASP A 50 -5.42 -8.64 10.07
N THR A 51 -6.03 -7.76 10.88
CA THR A 51 -6.57 -8.08 12.22
C THR A 51 -8.09 -8.29 12.26
N LEU A 52 -8.75 -8.27 11.10
CA LEU A 52 -10.17 -8.59 10.95
C LEU A 52 -10.38 -10.10 10.75
#